data_AF-A0A7V1PBV9-F1
#
_entry.id   AF-A0A7V1PBV9-F1
#
_cell.length_a   1.000
_cell.length_b   1.000
_cell.length_c   1.000
_cell.angle_alpha   90.00
_cell.angle_beta   90.00
_cell.angle_gamma   90.00
#
_symmetry.space_group_name_H-M   'P 1'
#
loop_
_entity.id
_entity.type
_entity.pdbx_description
1 polymer ?
#
loop_
_entity_poly.entity_id
_entity_poly.type
_entity_poly.pdbx_seq_one_letter_code
_entity_poly.pdbx_strand_id
1 'polypeptide(L)'
;MARKGNLLRLVRYFLLRGLALGAAIVVGIYLTVFIANMGGYVDRIREAEIREKVGMQVLGDPAFQQLPPSEQRKIIEQRVELERERLGLNRPFLLRSLDYLWRALSLNLGRAENIVSDSGSKQVWRIIAERLPVTL
;
A
#
# COMPACT_ATOMS: atom_id res chain seq x y z
N MET A 1 -13.97 -1.85 52.40
CA MET A 1 -12.95 -1.19 51.55
C MET A 1 -12.10 -2.15 50.70
N ALA A 2 -11.81 -3.39 51.13
CA ALA A 2 -10.94 -4.34 50.40
C ALA A 2 -11.35 -4.69 48.95
N ARG A 3 -12.66 -4.73 48.66
CA ARG A 3 -13.19 -5.10 47.32
C ARG A 3 -12.84 -4.10 46.21
N LYS A 4 -12.72 -2.81 46.54
CA LYS A 4 -12.37 -1.74 45.57
C LYS A 4 -10.89 -1.81 45.15
N GLY A 5 -9.99 -2.15 46.07
CA GLY A 5 -8.56 -2.30 45.79
C GLY A 5 -8.26 -3.47 44.85
N ASN A 6 -8.98 -4.59 45.00
CA ASN A 6 -8.84 -5.74 44.11
C ASN A 6 -9.37 -5.45 42.70
N LEU A 7 -10.50 -4.74 42.57
CA LEU A 7 -11.04 -4.34 41.28
C LEU A 7 -10.09 -3.40 40.52
N LEU A 8 -9.48 -2.44 41.22
CA LEU A 8 -8.53 -1.50 40.61
C LEU A 8 -7.26 -2.21 40.11
N ARG A 9 -6.74 -3.18 40.87
CA ARG A 9 -5.59 -4.00 40.45
C ARG A 9 -5.94 -4.86 39.24
N LEU A 10 -7.13 -5.46 39.23
CA LEU A 10 -7.61 -6.28 38.13
C LEU A 10 -7.72 -5.46 36.84
N VAL A 11 -8.40 -4.30 36.89
CA VAL A 11 -8.53 -3.40 35.73
C VAL A 11 -7.16 -2.92 35.25
N ARG A 12 -6.26 -2.52 36.16
CA ARG A 12 -4.89 -2.14 35.80
C ARG A 12 -4.14 -3.26 35.10
N TYR A 13 -4.25 -4.49 35.61
CA TYR A 13 -3.63 -5.66 34.99
C TYR A 13 -4.18 -5.91 33.59
N PHE A 14 -5.52 -5.89 33.42
CA PHE A 14 -6.15 -6.06 32.12
C PHE A 14 -5.74 -4.96 31.13
N LEU A 15 -5.66 -3.70 31.56
CA LEU A 15 -5.21 -2.59 30.72
C LEU A 15 -3.76 -2.75 30.28
N LEU A 16 -2.84 -3.03 31.22
CA LEU A 16 -1.43 -3.23 30.89
C LEU A 16 -1.24 -4.45 29.96
N ARG A 17 -1.95 -5.55 30.23
CA ARG A 17 -1.92 -6.73 29.37
C ARG A 17 -2.50 -6.45 27.99
N GLY A 18 -3.62 -5.73 27.92
CA GLY A 18 -4.26 -5.31 26.68
C GLY A 18 -3.35 -4.40 25.84
N LEU A 19 -2.68 -3.42 26.47
CA LEU A 19 -1.72 -2.56 25.81
C LEU A 19 -0.51 -3.33 25.29
N ALA A 20 0.03 -4.27 26.08
CA ALA A 20 1.15 -5.11 25.65
C ALA A 20 0.78 -5.99 24.44
N LEU A 21 -0.41 -6.61 24.46
CA LEU A 21 -0.91 -7.40 23.33
C LEU A 21 -1.19 -6.54 22.10
N GLY A 22 -1.83 -5.37 22.28
CA GLY A 22 -2.07 -4.41 21.22
C GLY A 22 -0.78 -3.93 20.57
N ALA A 23 0.24 -3.61 21.37
CA ALA A 23 1.56 -3.23 20.88
C ALA A 23 2.22 -4.36 20.08
N ALA A 24 2.14 -5.61 20.57
CA ALA A 24 2.67 -6.76 19.85
C ALA A 24 1.99 -6.95 18.47
N ILE A 25 0.67 -6.77 18.39
CA ILE A 25 -0.09 -6.83 17.13
C ILE A 25 0.35 -5.71 16.18
N VAL A 26 0.43 -4.47 16.65
CA VAL A 26 0.87 -3.32 15.84
C VAL A 26 2.27 -3.55 15.28
N VAL A 27 3.21 -4.02 16.11
CA VAL A 27 4.58 -4.34 15.67
C VAL A 27 4.56 -5.47 14.64
N GLY A 28 3.81 -6.54 14.88
CA GLY A 28 3.68 -7.65 13.94
C GLY A 28 3.18 -7.21 12.57
N ILE A 29 2.09 -6.43 12.52
CA ILE A 29 1.53 -5.90 11.28
C ILE A 29 2.52 -4.98 10.58
N TYR A 30 3.19 -4.08 11.31
CA TYR A 30 4.17 -3.17 10.72
C TYR A 30 5.35 -3.93 10.09
N LEU A 31 5.84 -4.97 10.76
CA LEU A 31 6.87 -5.85 10.20
C LEU A 31 6.38 -6.58 8.95
N THR A 32 5.15 -7.10 8.95
CA THR A 32 4.55 -7.71 7.75
C THR A 32 4.49 -6.72 6.58
N VAL A 33 4.06 -5.47 6.81
CA VAL A 33 4.04 -4.41 5.78
C VAL A 33 5.45 -4.12 5.27
N PHE A 34 6.43 -4.00 6.18
CA PHE A 34 7.81 -3.70 5.81
C PHE A 34 8.43 -4.82 4.96
N ILE A 35 8.27 -6.07 5.39
CA ILE A 35 8.79 -7.25 4.70
C ILE A 35 8.11 -7.41 3.33
N ALA A 36 6.78 -7.27 3.26
CA ALA A 36 6.03 -7.41 2.00
C ALA A 36 6.46 -6.39 0.93
N ASN A 37 6.87 -5.19 1.34
CA ASN A 37 7.39 -4.16 0.45
C ASN A 37 8.92 -4.25 0.24
N MET A 38 9.56 -5.32 0.75
CA MET A 38 11.00 -5.53 0.69
C MET A 38 11.79 -4.32 1.20
N GLY A 39 11.32 -3.68 2.27
CA GLY A 39 11.93 -2.47 2.84
C GLY A 39 11.97 -1.27 1.88
N GLY A 40 11.10 -1.22 0.87
CA GLY A 40 11.06 -0.19 -0.17
C GLY A 40 11.79 -0.58 -1.46
N TYR A 41 12.37 -1.78 -1.56
CA TYR A 41 12.94 -2.26 -2.83
C TYR A 41 11.90 -2.36 -3.95
N VAL A 42 10.66 -2.70 -3.60
CA VAL A 42 9.53 -2.76 -4.54
C VAL A 42 9.32 -1.42 -5.25
N ASP A 43 9.61 -0.29 -4.60
CA ASP A 43 9.49 1.03 -5.24
C ASP A 43 10.47 1.18 -6.42
N ARG A 44 11.66 0.60 -6.34
CA ARG A 44 12.65 0.62 -7.44
C ARG A 44 12.19 -0.22 -8.62
N ILE A 45 11.57 -1.36 -8.35
CA ILE A 45 10.98 -2.21 -9.39
C ILE A 45 9.85 -1.44 -10.08
N ARG A 46 8.93 -0.86 -9.30
CA ARG A 46 7.83 -0.05 -9.84
C ARG A 46 8.34 1.12 -10.69
N GLU A 47 9.39 1.82 -10.25
CA GLU A 47 9.98 2.91 -11.03
C GLU A 47 10.53 2.42 -12.38
N ALA A 48 11.22 1.28 -12.40
CA ALA A 48 11.72 0.69 -13.64
C ALA A 48 10.58 0.29 -14.59
N GLU A 49 9.55 -0.37 -14.06
CA GLU A 49 8.35 -0.76 -14.82
C GLU A 49 7.61 0.46 -15.41
N ILE A 50 7.47 1.55 -14.63
CA ILE A 50 6.85 2.80 -15.11
C ILE A 50 7.67 3.38 -16.26
N ARG A 51 8.99 3.46 -16.12
CA ARG A 51 9.86 4.02 -17.15
C ARG A 51 9.80 3.20 -18.44
N GLU A 52 9.83 1.87 -18.32
CA GLU A 52 9.72 0.97 -19.45
C GLU A 52 8.36 1.12 -20.14
N LYS A 53 7.26 1.04 -19.37
CA LYS A 53 5.90 1.17 -19.89
C LYS A 53 5.67 2.51 -20.60
N VAL A 54 6.06 3.62 -19.97
CA VAL A 54 5.94 4.96 -20.56
C VAL A 54 6.83 5.09 -21.79
N GLY A 55 8.06 4.56 -21.75
CA GLY A 55 8.97 4.55 -22.88
C GLY A 55 8.38 3.83 -24.09
N MET A 56 7.85 2.62 -23.90
CA MET A 56 7.18 1.87 -24.96
C MET A 56 5.94 2.58 -25.49
N GLN A 57 5.15 3.23 -24.62
CA GLN A 57 3.98 4.00 -25.04
C GLN A 57 4.35 5.21 -25.91
N VAL A 58 5.40 5.96 -25.56
CA VAL A 58 5.82 7.12 -26.34
C VAL A 58 6.46 6.72 -27.66
N LEU A 59 7.33 5.69 -27.65
CA LEU A 59 8.02 5.23 -28.86
C LEU A 59 7.09 4.50 -29.84
N GLY A 60 6.08 3.81 -29.33
CA GLY A 60 5.09 3.08 -30.13
C GLY A 60 3.99 3.96 -30.73
N ASP A 61 3.85 5.20 -30.29
CA ASP A 61 2.80 6.11 -30.75
C ASP A 61 3.28 6.94 -31.97
N PRO A 62 2.63 6.81 -33.15
CA PRO A 62 2.99 7.54 -34.36
C PRO A 62 3.04 9.06 -34.19
N ALA A 63 2.30 9.62 -33.23
CA ALA A 63 2.29 11.06 -32.97
C ALA A 63 3.63 11.59 -32.45
N PHE A 64 4.43 10.75 -31.76
CA PHE A 64 5.72 11.15 -31.19
C PHE A 64 6.92 10.69 -32.04
N GLN A 65 6.70 9.81 -33.03
CA GLN A 65 7.77 9.31 -33.91
C GLN A 65 8.41 10.41 -34.76
N GLN A 66 7.67 11.47 -35.08
CA GLN A 66 8.15 12.60 -35.88
C GLN A 66 8.99 13.59 -35.06
N LEU A 67 8.99 13.47 -33.73
CA LEU A 67 9.72 14.39 -32.85
C LEU A 67 11.20 14.02 -32.76
N PRO A 68 12.10 15.00 -32.53
CA PRO A 68 13.50 14.72 -32.23
C PRO A 68 13.65 13.83 -30.98
N PRO A 69 14.69 12.98 -30.91
CA PRO A 69 14.93 12.10 -29.76
C PRO A 69 15.02 12.84 -28.41
N SER A 70 15.48 14.09 -28.43
CA SER A 70 15.55 14.95 -27.24
C SER A 70 14.18 15.36 -26.71
N GLU A 71 13.22 15.63 -27.60
CA GLU A 71 11.84 15.97 -27.21
C GLU A 71 11.08 14.73 -26.74
N GLN A 72 11.28 13.59 -27.41
CA GLN A 72 10.71 12.30 -26.97
C GLN A 72 11.14 11.97 -25.53
N ARG A 73 12.43 12.15 -25.20
CA ARG A 73 12.94 11.94 -23.83
C ARG A 73 12.28 12.85 -22.80
N LYS A 74 12.10 14.15 -23.12
CA LYS A 74 11.40 15.08 -22.24
C LYS A 74 9.96 14.64 -21.97
N ILE A 75 9.24 14.18 -23.00
CA ILE A 75 7.88 13.69 -22.87
C ILE A 75 7.83 12.42 -21.99
N ILE A 76 8.78 11.50 -22.18
CA ILE A 76 8.90 10.30 -21.35
C ILE A 76 9.14 10.68 -19.89
N GLU A 77 10.11 11.55 -19.62
CA GLU A 77 10.44 12.00 -18.26
C GLU A 77 9.25 12.67 -17.56
N GLN A 78 8.54 13.56 -18.25
CA GLN A 78 7.33 14.21 -17.74
C GLN A 78 6.24 13.19 -17.40
N ARG A 79 5.99 12.23 -18.28
CA ARG A 79 4.98 11.18 -18.04
C ARG A 79 5.38 10.25 -16.91
N VAL A 80 6.65 9.89 -16.81
CA VAL A 80 7.19 9.08 -15.70
C VAL A 80 6.97 9.80 -14.37
N GLU A 81 7.27 11.10 -14.28
CA GLU A 81 7.08 11.86 -13.05
C GLU A 81 5.60 11.95 -12.63
N LEU A 82 4.70 12.16 -13.59
CA LEU A 82 3.26 12.13 -13.32
C LEU A 82 2.79 10.77 -12.79
N GLU A 83 3.30 9.66 -13.33
CA GLU A 83 2.98 8.31 -12.85
C GLU A 83 3.58 8.04 -11.46
N ARG A 84 4.81 8.53 -11.19
CA ARG A 84 5.42 8.46 -9.85
C ARG A 84 4.59 9.21 -8.82
N GLU A 85 4.10 10.41 -9.16
CA GLU A 85 3.26 11.21 -8.30
C GLU A 85 1.92 10.52 -8.00
N ARG A 86 1.27 9.97 -9.04
CA ARG A 86 0.02 9.20 -8.92
C ARG A 86 0.15 8.01 -7.97
N LEU A 87 1.28 7.32 -8.00
CA LEU A 87 1.56 6.16 -7.14
C LEU A 87 2.17 6.56 -5.78
N GLY A 88 2.41 7.86 -5.55
CA GLY A 88 3.00 8.36 -4.31
C GLY A 88 4.48 7.98 -4.13
N LEU A 89 5.17 7.53 -5.18
CA LEU A 89 6.59 7.13 -5.14
C LEU A 89 7.53 8.30 -4.80
N ASN A 90 7.04 9.53 -4.81
CA ASN A 90 7.78 10.74 -4.46
C ASN A 90 7.94 10.92 -2.94
N ARG A 91 7.20 10.16 -2.13
CA ARG A 91 7.35 10.18 -0.66
C ARG A 91 8.28 9.06 -0.20
N PRO A 92 9.14 9.31 0.81
CA PRO A 92 9.95 8.26 1.44
C PRO A 92 9.11 7.06 1.86
N PHE A 93 9.61 5.85 1.59
CA PHE A 93 8.91 4.60 1.88
C PHE A 93 8.46 4.51 3.35
N LEU A 94 9.32 4.91 4.29
CA LEU A 94 9.00 4.90 5.73
C LEU A 94 7.79 5.76 6.11
N LEU A 95 7.58 6.89 5.44
CA LEU A 95 6.39 7.72 5.69
C LEU A 95 5.14 7.09 5.08
N ARG A 96 5.28 6.44 3.92
CA ARG A 96 4.18 5.69 3.29
C ARG A 96 3.80 4.42 4.05
N SER A 97 4.77 3.71 4.62
CA SER A 97 4.52 2.47 5.37
C SER A 97 3.68 2.70 6.64
N LEU A 98 3.74 3.91 7.22
CA LEU A 98 2.85 4.31 8.32
C LEU A 98 1.39 4.46 7.86
N ASP A 99 1.14 4.99 6.65
CA ASP A 99 -0.20 5.03 6.06
C ASP A 99 -0.71 3.61 5.78
N TYR A 100 0.15 2.72 5.30
CA TYR A 100 -0.18 1.30 5.13
C TYR A 100 -0.52 0.62 6.46
N LEU A 101 0.22 0.90 7.52
CA LEU A 101 -0.08 0.42 8.87
C LEU A 101 -1.43 0.94 9.35
N TRP A 102 -1.71 2.24 9.20
CA TRP A 102 -2.98 2.83 9.61
C TRP A 102 -4.16 2.20 8.89
N ARG A 103 -4.04 2.03 7.56
CA ARG A 103 -5.05 1.35 6.72
C ARG A 103 -5.25 -0.11 7.12
N ALA A 104 -4.18 -0.83 7.44
CA ALA A 104 -4.26 -2.21 7.89
C ALA A 104 -4.98 -2.31 9.25
N LEU A 105 -4.64 -1.45 10.20
CA LEU A 105 -5.28 -1.38 11.51
C LEU A 105 -6.76 -0.97 11.41
N SER A 106 -7.10 -0.08 10.48
CA SER A 106 -8.48 0.33 10.21
C SER A 106 -9.24 -0.62 9.29
N LEU A 107 -8.63 -1.76 8.90
CA LEU A 107 -9.15 -2.72 7.93
C LEU A 107 -9.59 -2.10 6.59
N ASN A 108 -8.98 -0.98 6.22
CA ASN A 108 -9.21 -0.30 4.95
C ASN A 108 -8.20 -0.78 3.91
N LEU A 109 -8.54 -1.87 3.24
CA LEU A 109 -7.67 -2.53 2.25
C LEU A 109 -7.51 -1.73 0.94
N GLY A 110 -8.27 -0.65 0.75
CA GLY A 110 -8.15 0.23 -0.41
C GLY A 110 -8.70 -0.33 -1.72
N ARG A 111 -8.09 0.10 -2.84
CA ARG A 111 -8.45 -0.30 -4.20
C ARG A 111 -7.28 -1.03 -4.86
N ALA A 112 -7.58 -2.08 -5.61
CA ALA A 112 -6.60 -2.81 -6.39
C ALA A 112 -6.15 -2.01 -7.63
N GLU A 113 -4.87 -2.14 -7.96
CA GLU A 113 -4.27 -1.48 -9.12
C GLU A 113 -4.66 -2.20 -10.43
N ASN A 114 -4.47 -3.52 -10.47
CA ASN A 114 -4.61 -4.35 -11.69
C ASN A 114 -5.78 -5.33 -11.66
N ILE A 115 -6.41 -5.57 -10.50
CA ILE A 115 -7.44 -6.60 -10.32
C ILE A 115 -8.80 -5.92 -10.12
N VAL A 116 -9.85 -6.53 -10.66
CA VAL A 116 -11.24 -6.16 -10.44
C VAL A 116 -12.02 -7.35 -9.89
N SER A 117 -13.11 -7.05 -9.21
CA SER A 117 -14.10 -8.03 -8.75
C SER A 117 -14.94 -8.52 -9.93
N ASP A 118 -15.69 -9.61 -9.77
CA ASP A 118 -16.58 -10.15 -10.81
C ASP A 118 -17.71 -9.16 -11.13
N SER A 119 -18.07 -8.33 -10.15
CA SER A 119 -18.97 -7.19 -10.29
C SER A 119 -18.33 -5.92 -10.90
N GLY A 120 -17.05 -5.96 -11.28
CA GLY A 120 -16.30 -4.86 -11.88
C GLY A 120 -15.73 -3.83 -10.89
N SER A 121 -15.84 -4.06 -9.58
CA SER A 121 -15.33 -3.15 -8.55
C SER A 121 -13.82 -3.31 -8.34
N LYS A 122 -13.10 -2.19 -8.19
CA LYS A 122 -11.69 -2.20 -7.78
C LYS A 122 -11.49 -2.29 -6.25
N GLN A 123 -12.56 -2.35 -5.45
CA GLN A 123 -12.43 -2.38 -3.99
C GLN A 123 -11.87 -3.74 -3.52
N VAL A 124 -10.72 -3.72 -2.83
CA VAL A 124 -10.00 -4.95 -2.44
C VAL A 124 -10.86 -5.86 -1.58
N TRP A 125 -11.63 -5.29 -0.64
CA TRP A 125 -12.56 -6.06 0.19
C TRP A 125 -13.55 -6.90 -0.63
N ARG A 126 -14.14 -6.33 -1.70
CA ARG A 126 -15.08 -7.07 -2.56
C ARG A 126 -14.39 -8.17 -3.34
N ILE A 127 -13.21 -7.87 -3.89
CA ILE A 127 -12.39 -8.85 -4.62
C ILE A 127 -12.06 -10.06 -3.73
N ILE A 128 -11.71 -9.82 -2.47
CA ILE A 128 -11.42 -10.89 -1.51
C ILE A 128 -12.71 -11.63 -1.15
N ALA A 129 -13.79 -10.91 -0.79
CA ALA A 129 -15.04 -11.52 -0.36
C ALA A 129 -15.66 -12.44 -1.41
N GLU A 130 -15.63 -12.06 -2.68
CA GLU A 130 -16.12 -12.89 -3.80
C GLU A 130 -15.27 -14.17 -4.00
N ARG A 131 -14.01 -14.16 -3.56
CA ARG A 131 -13.09 -15.30 -3.68
C ARG A 131 -12.98 -16.14 -2.41
N LEU A 132 -13.64 -15.74 -1.31
CA LEU A 132 -13.67 -16.55 -0.10
C LEU A 132 -14.50 -17.82 -0.37
N PRO A 133 -13.99 -19.01 -0.01
CA PRO A 133 -14.77 -20.22 -0.13
C PRO A 133 -16.04 -20.09 0.73
N VAL A 134 -17.18 -20.45 0.15
CA VAL A 134 -18.46 -20.49 0.87
C VAL A 134 -18.33 -21.52 1.98
N THR A 135 -18.14 -21.04 3.21
CA THR A 135 -18.22 -21.89 4.38
C THR A 135 -19.69 -21.90 4.80
N LEU A 136 -20.33 -23.06 4.63
CA LEU A 136 -21.69 -23.35 5.10
C LEU A 136 -21.73 -23.39 6.63
#